data_AF-A0A1W5D6Q7-F1
#
_entry.id   AF-A0A1W5D6Q7-F1
#
_cell.length_a   1.000
_cell.length_b   1.000
_cell.length_c   1.000
_cell.angle_alpha   90.00
_cell.angle_beta   90.00
_cell.angle_gamma   90.00
#
_symmetry.space_group_name_H-M   'P 1'
#
loop_
_entity.id
_entity.type
_entity.pdbx_description
1 polymer ?
#
loop_
_entity_poly.entity_id
_entity_poly.type
_entity_poly.pdbx_seq_one_letter_code
_entity_poly.pdbx_strand_id
1 'polypeptide(L)'
;MNTVDALTGANIPVANFLDTGGKATAATVAASFRLVLADPRVRALFVNIFGGLTRCDMIAEGVLRAYRELGVAVPVVVRLRGTNEGCGQRVVS
;
A
#
# COMPACT_ATOMS: atom_id res chain seq x y z
N MET A 1 -7.66 6.01 -8.25
CA MET A 1 -8.75 5.14 -8.76
C MET A 1 -8.29 4.02 -9.70
N ASN A 2 -7.17 4.16 -10.43
CA ASN A 2 -6.67 3.14 -11.38
C ASN A 2 -6.60 1.67 -10.86
N THR A 3 -6.20 1.44 -9.60
CA THR A 3 -6.06 0.06 -9.07
C THR A 3 -7.38 -0.67 -8.89
N VAL A 4 -8.44 0.02 -8.44
CA VAL A 4 -9.77 -0.60 -8.26
C VAL A 4 -10.36 -0.94 -9.63
N ASP A 5 -10.20 -0.04 -10.59
CA ASP A 5 -10.66 -0.25 -11.97
C ASP A 5 -9.96 -1.44 -12.62
N ALA A 6 -8.63 -1.56 -12.44
CA ALA A 6 -7.85 -2.68 -12.96
C ALA A 6 -8.28 -4.03 -12.37
N LEU A 7 -8.54 -4.09 -11.06
CA LEU A 7 -9.03 -5.30 -10.41
C LEU A 7 -10.44 -5.66 -10.89
N THR A 8 -11.33 -4.66 -10.96
CA THR A 8 -12.72 -4.87 -11.41
C THR A 8 -12.77 -5.31 -12.88
N GLY A 9 -11.95 -4.72 -13.75
CA GLY A 9 -11.84 -5.11 -15.15
C GLY A 9 -11.31 -6.54 -15.34
N ALA A 10 -10.54 -7.05 -14.37
CA ALA A 10 -10.12 -8.45 -14.30
C ALA A 10 -11.13 -9.37 -13.59
N ASN A 11 -12.35 -8.88 -13.29
CA ASN A 11 -13.39 -9.56 -12.51
C ASN A 11 -12.94 -9.98 -11.10
N ILE A 12 -11.98 -9.27 -10.51
CA ILE A 12 -11.53 -9.51 -9.14
C ILE A 12 -12.36 -8.61 -8.20
N PRO A 13 -13.11 -9.18 -7.24
CA PRO A 13 -13.91 -8.39 -6.32
C PRO A 13 -13.01 -7.61 -5.34
N VAL A 14 -13.33 -6.33 -5.16
CA VAL A 14 -12.62 -5.45 -4.21
C VAL A 14 -13.38 -5.44 -2.89
N ALA A 15 -12.74 -5.95 -1.83
CA ALA A 15 -13.33 -5.99 -0.49
C ALA A 15 -13.48 -4.58 0.10
N ASN A 16 -12.43 -3.78 0.02
CA ASN A 16 -12.37 -2.43 0.57
C ASN A 16 -11.37 -1.56 -0.22
N PHE A 17 -11.47 -0.25 -0.07
CA PHE A 17 -10.58 0.73 -0.69
C PHE A 17 -10.30 1.88 0.28
N LEU A 18 -9.05 2.32 0.34
CA LEU A 18 -8.62 3.46 1.15
C LEU A 18 -7.54 4.24 0.39
N ASP A 19 -7.68 5.56 0.35
CA ASP A 19 -6.68 6.49 -0.15
C ASP A 19 -6.17 7.37 0.99
N THR A 20 -4.84 7.49 1.14
CA THR A 20 -4.19 8.26 2.22
C THR A 20 -4.06 9.75 1.91
N GLY A 21 -4.44 10.20 0.70
CA GLY A 21 -4.27 11.58 0.28
C GLY A 21 -2.80 12.01 0.16
N GLY A 22 -2.56 13.33 0.07
CA GLY A 22 -1.26 13.90 -0.31
C GLY A 22 -0.13 13.88 0.73
N LYS A 23 -0.36 13.39 1.96
CA LYS A 23 0.63 13.38 3.04
C LYS A 23 0.74 12.00 3.69
N ALA A 24 1.23 11.03 2.95
CA ALA A 24 1.52 9.70 3.47
C ALA A 24 2.75 9.75 4.41
N THR A 25 2.54 9.38 5.67
CA THR A 25 3.57 9.14 6.69
C THR A 25 3.55 7.66 7.11
N ALA A 26 4.59 7.17 7.77
CA ALA A 26 4.59 5.80 8.29
C ALA A 26 3.40 5.52 9.23
N ALA A 27 3.03 6.48 10.08
CA ALA A 27 1.90 6.35 11.00
C ALA A 27 0.56 6.25 10.27
N THR A 28 0.35 7.08 9.24
CA THR A 28 -0.89 7.03 8.44
C THR A 28 -0.98 5.73 7.64
N VAL A 29 0.14 5.24 7.08
CA VAL A 29 0.18 3.95 6.39
C VAL A 29 -0.18 2.79 7.32
N ALA A 30 0.36 2.77 8.54
CA ALA A 30 0.01 1.75 9.53
C ALA A 30 -1.48 1.80 9.93
N ALA A 31 -2.02 3.00 10.14
CA ALA A 31 -3.45 3.17 10.42
C ALA A 31 -4.32 2.66 9.24
N SER A 32 -3.93 2.97 8.01
CA SER A 32 -4.61 2.48 6.80
C SER A 32 -4.61 0.95 6.72
N PHE A 33 -3.48 0.31 7.00
CA PHE A 33 -3.40 -1.15 7.02
C PHE A 33 -4.35 -1.74 8.06
N ARG A 34 -4.38 -1.20 9.28
CA ARG A 34 -5.32 -1.65 10.33
C ARG A 34 -6.78 -1.56 9.86
N LEU A 35 -7.17 -0.43 9.26
CA LEU A 35 -8.53 -0.22 8.80
C LEU A 35 -8.93 -1.16 7.67
N VAL A 36 -8.06 -1.37 6.69
CA VAL A 36 -8.34 -2.28 5.57
C VAL A 36 -8.37 -3.73 6.05
N LEU A 37 -7.40 -4.14 6.87
CA LEU A 37 -7.30 -5.52 7.37
C LEU A 37 -8.35 -5.87 8.45
N ALA A 38 -9.07 -4.89 8.99
CA ALA A 38 -10.22 -5.15 9.86
C ALA A 38 -11.40 -5.79 9.11
N ASP A 39 -11.44 -5.68 7.77
CA ASP A 39 -12.43 -6.37 6.96
C ASP A 39 -12.01 -7.84 6.73
N PRO A 40 -12.77 -8.82 7.25
CA PRO A 40 -12.41 -10.24 7.16
C PRO A 40 -12.45 -10.79 5.71
N ARG A 41 -13.03 -10.05 4.75
CA ARG A 41 -13.06 -10.42 3.33
C ARG A 41 -11.72 -10.17 2.64
N VAL A 42 -10.80 -9.42 3.25
CA VAL A 42 -9.50 -9.10 2.65
C VAL A 42 -8.62 -10.34 2.59
N ARG A 43 -8.25 -10.73 1.36
CA ARG A 43 -7.39 -11.89 1.09
C ARG A 43 -6.01 -11.52 0.54
N ALA A 44 -5.85 -10.30 0.06
CA ALA A 44 -4.60 -9.72 -0.40
C ALA A 44 -4.72 -8.19 -0.32
N LEU A 45 -3.58 -7.50 -0.15
CA LEU A 45 -3.51 -6.05 -0.11
C LEU A 45 -2.69 -5.52 -1.30
N PHE A 46 -3.27 -4.65 -2.10
CA PHE A 46 -2.58 -3.96 -3.19
C PHE A 46 -2.30 -2.52 -2.78
N VAL A 47 -1.02 -2.18 -2.68
CA VAL A 47 -0.55 -0.85 -2.32
C VAL A 47 0.04 -0.21 -3.57
N ASN A 48 -0.64 0.79 -4.11
CA ASN A 48 -0.19 1.50 -5.31
C ASN A 48 0.08 2.96 -4.96
N ILE A 49 1.35 3.37 -5.00
CA ILE A 49 1.77 4.70 -4.57
C ILE A 49 2.59 5.39 -5.65
N PHE A 50 2.23 6.65 -5.91
CA PHE A 50 3.00 7.56 -6.74
C PHE A 50 3.65 8.63 -5.86
N GLY A 51 4.95 8.52 -5.64
CA GLY A 51 5.76 9.49 -4.89
C GLY A 51 6.24 10.63 -5.78
N GLY A 52 5.52 11.76 -5.76
CA GLY A 52 5.96 13.01 -6.39
C GLY A 52 6.97 13.74 -5.50
N LEU A 53 6.47 14.65 -4.65
CA LEU A 53 7.27 15.32 -3.61
C LEU A 53 7.74 14.34 -2.53
N THR A 54 6.88 13.42 -2.11
CA THR A 54 7.24 12.40 -1.12
C THR A 54 8.07 11.31 -1.81
N ARG A 55 9.27 11.05 -1.28
CA ARG A 55 10.18 10.04 -1.85
C ARG A 55 9.67 8.63 -1.59
N CYS A 56 9.81 7.76 -2.58
CA CYS A 56 9.32 6.38 -2.53
C CYS A 56 10.03 5.53 -1.47
N ASP A 57 11.29 5.82 -1.14
CA ASP A 57 12.05 5.13 -0.10
C ASP A 57 11.45 5.34 1.30
N MET A 58 11.14 6.59 1.67
CA MET A 58 10.47 6.89 2.94
C MET A 58 9.10 6.20 3.05
N ILE A 59 8.37 6.15 1.94
CA ILE A 59 7.07 5.48 1.88
C ILE A 59 7.24 3.96 2.04
N ALA A 60 8.21 3.38 1.34
CA ALA A 60 8.52 1.95 1.38
C ALA A 60 8.89 1.50 2.80
N GLU A 61 9.71 2.29 3.50
CA GLU A 61 10.05 2.05 4.91
C GLU A 61 8.81 2.07 5.81
N GLY A 62 7.91 3.05 5.59
CA GLY A 62 6.64 3.12 6.31
C GLY A 62 5.75 1.89 6.09
N VAL A 63 5.68 1.41 4.85
CA VAL A 63 4.94 0.19 4.48
C VAL A 63 5.56 -1.04 5.14
N LEU A 64 6.89 -1.22 5.03
CA LEU A 64 7.59 -2.37 5.61
C LEU A 64 7.46 -2.40 7.14
N ARG A 65 7.55 -1.23 7.78
CA ARG A 65 7.36 -1.09 9.22
C ARG A 65 5.93 -1.47 9.63
N ALA A 66 4.93 -0.94 8.95
CA ALA A 66 3.53 -1.28 9.21
C ALA A 66 3.26 -2.78 9.01
N TYR A 67 3.81 -3.37 7.94
CA TYR A 67 3.70 -4.80 7.66
C TYR A 67 4.23 -5.66 8.82
N ARG A 68 5.41 -5.32 9.34
CA ARG A 68 6.04 -6.02 10.47
C ARG A 68 5.31 -5.81 11.80
N GLU A 69 4.93 -4.57 12.11
CA GLU A 69 4.26 -4.23 13.37
C GLU A 69 2.85 -4.84 13.48
N LEU A 70 2.14 -4.99 12.36
CA LEU A 70 0.77 -5.49 12.33
C LEU A 70 0.67 -7.01 12.16
N GLY A 71 1.77 -7.70 11.90
CA GLY A 71 1.77 -9.15 11.67
C GLY A 71 0.86 -9.55 10.51
N VAL A 72 0.93 -8.82 9.39
CA VAL A 72 0.03 -9.01 8.24
C VAL A 72 0.20 -10.42 7.65
N ALA A 73 -0.84 -11.24 7.76
CA ALA A 73 -0.82 -12.63 7.30
C ALA A 73 -1.21 -12.83 5.82
N VAL A 74 -1.78 -11.80 5.19
CA VAL A 74 -2.19 -11.83 3.78
C VAL A 74 -1.07 -11.32 2.88
N PRO A 75 -0.99 -11.77 1.61
CA PRO A 75 -0.03 -11.24 0.65
C PRO A 75 -0.20 -9.73 0.45
N VAL A 76 0.91 -8.99 0.44
CA VAL A 76 0.93 -7.56 0.16
C VAL A 76 1.74 -7.33 -1.11
N VAL A 77 1.10 -6.72 -2.11
CA VAL A 77 1.73 -6.36 -3.39
C VAL A 77 1.90 -4.86 -3.41
N VAL A 78 3.15 -4.39 -3.51
CA VAL A 78 3.47 -2.96 -3.49
C VAL A 78 3.98 -2.53 -4.86
N ARG A 79 3.34 -1.51 -5.43
CA ARG A 79 3.83 -0.77 -6.59
C ARG A 79 4.22 0.64 -6.15
N LEU A 80 5.48 0.99 -6.34
CA LEU A 80 6.02 2.32 -6.10
C LEU A 80 6.42 2.95 -7.44
N ARG A 81 6.08 4.22 -7.65
CA ARG A 81 6.50 5.01 -8.81
C ARG A 81 6.88 6.43 -8.39
N GLY A 82 7.93 7.00 -8.99
CA GLY A 82 8.30 8.41 -8.80
C GLY A 82 9.68 8.63 -8.19
N THR A 83 9.84 9.68 -7.36
CA THR A 83 11.15 10.07 -6.81
C THR A 83 11.73 8.95 -5.95
N ASN A 84 12.98 8.55 -6.22
CA ASN A 84 13.66 7.42 -5.55
C ASN A 84 12.94 6.07 -5.66
N GLU A 85 12.17 5.85 -6.73
CA GLU A 85 11.47 4.58 -7.00
C GLU A 85 12.37 3.36 -6.81
N GLY A 86 13.57 3.35 -7.42
CA GLY A 86 14.48 2.21 -7.34
C GLY A 86 14.99 1.92 -5.92
N CYS A 87 15.16 2.95 -5.08
CA CYS A 87 15.50 2.77 -3.67
C CYS A 87 14.31 2.18 -2.91
N GLY A 88 13.11 2.72 -3.11
CA GLY A 88 11.90 2.22 -2.46
C GLY A 88 11.59 0.77 -2.83
N GLN A 89 11.76 0.38 -4.10
CA GLN A 89 11.56 -0.99 -4.55
C GLN A 89 12.47 -1.98 -3.81
N ARG A 90 13.75 -1.64 -3.60
CA ARG A 90 14.68 -2.50 -2.83
C ARG A 90 14.27 -2.69 -1.37
N VAL A 91 13.56 -1.73 -0.78
CA VAL A 91 13.09 -1.83 0.62
C VAL A 91 11.94 -2.83 0.76
N VAL A 92 11.10 -2.97 -0.27
CA VAL A 92 9.92 -3.86 -0.26
C VAL A 92 10.11 -5.15 -1.10
N SER A 93 11.30 -5.37 -1.63
CA SER A 93 11.67 -6.60 -2.36
C SER A 93 12.13 -7.71 -1.43
#